data_AF-A0A1F3T987-F1
#
_entry.id   AF-A0A1F3T987-F1
#
_cell.length_a   1.000
_cell.length_b   1.000
_cell.length_c   1.000
_cell.angle_alpha   90.00
_cell.angle_beta   90.00
_cell.angle_gamma   90.00
#
_symmetry.space_group_name_H-M   'P 1'
#
loop_
_entity.id
_entity.type
_entity.pdbx_description
1 polymer ?
#
loop_
_entity_poly.entity_id
_entity_poly.type
_entity_poly.pdbx_seq_one_letter_code
_entity_poly.pdbx_strand_id
1 'polypeptide(L)' 'MITVNNRDQLEWSPNMTVQDVLNHMGHTYSLITVTVNDKLVEDEDYDSFVVPDHAFVSVFHLAHGG' A
#
# COMPACT_ATOMS: atom_id res chain seq x y z
N MET A 1 4.10 1.53 -13.51
CA MET A 1 4.90 1.76 -12.28
C MET A 1 4.01 2.46 -11.27
N ILE A 2 4.17 2.18 -9.97
CA ILE A 2 3.46 2.89 -8.90
C ILE A 2 4.44 3.69 -8.05
N THR A 3 3.93 4.70 -7.34
CA THR A 3 4.72 5.52 -6.40
C THR A 3 4.24 5.26 -4.98
N VAL A 4 5.15 4.94 -4.06
CA VAL A 4 4.85 4.68 -2.65
C VAL A 4 5.49 5.75 -1.77
N ASN A 5 4.70 6.33 -0.84
CA ASN A 5 5.13 7.37 0.09
C ASN A 5 5.89 8.54 -0.58
N ASN A 6 5.48 8.87 -1.82
CA ASN A 6 6.03 9.96 -2.62
C ASN A 6 7.55 9.86 -2.90
N ARG A 7 8.16 8.67 -2.73
CA ARG A 7 9.61 8.48 -2.83
C ARG A 7 10.01 7.16 -3.50
N ASP A 8 9.34 6.06 -3.18
CA ASP A 8 9.69 4.72 -3.65
C ASP A 8 8.93 4.45 -4.96
N GLN A 9 9.62 3.92 -5.97
CA GLN A 9 8.99 3.52 -7.22
C GLN A 9 9.05 2.00 -7.37
N LEU A 10 7.88 1.39 -7.57
CA LEU A 10 7.77 -0.05 -7.78
C LEU A 10 7.29 -0.34 -9.21
N GLU A 11 7.83 -1.40 -9.79
CA GLU A 11 7.31 -1.96 -11.02
C GLU A 11 5.88 -2.46 -10.78
N TRP A 12 4.96 -2.01 -11.63
CA TRP A 12 3.56 -2.40 -11.53
C TRP A 12 3.34 -3.65 -12.37
N SER A 13 2.55 -4.59 -11.85
CA SER A 13 2.15 -5.80 -12.55
C SER A 13 0.62 -5.96 -12.54
N PRO A 14 0.03 -6.58 -13.58
CA PRO A 14 -1.38 -6.92 -13.56
C PRO A 14 -1.65 -7.87 -12.38
N ASN A 15 -2.70 -7.56 -11.62
CA ASN A 15 -3.11 -8.22 -10.36
C ASN A 15 -2.23 -7.92 -9.14
N MET A 16 -1.33 -6.94 -9.20
CA MET A 16 -0.60 -6.48 -8.02
C MET A 16 -1.58 -5.92 -6.98
N THR A 17 -1.55 -6.47 -5.77
CA THR A 17 -2.43 -6.07 -4.67
C THR A 17 -1.74 -5.11 -3.71
N VAL A 18 -2.48 -4.53 -2.77
CA VAL A 18 -1.87 -3.77 -1.67
C VAL A 18 -0.93 -4.66 -0.85
N GLN A 19 -1.29 -5.93 -0.63
CA GLN A 19 -0.45 -6.88 0.07
C GLN A 19 0.91 -7.09 -0.64
N ASP A 20 0.92 -7.15 -1.97
CA ASP A 20 2.17 -7.23 -2.74
C ASP A 20 3.05 -6.00 -2.52
N VAL A 21 2.46 -4.79 -2.52
CA VAL A 21 3.19 -3.55 -2.25
C VAL A 21 3.84 -3.59 -0.87
N LEU A 22 3.09 -4.03 0.15
CA LEU A 22 3.58 -4.15 1.53
C LEU A 22 4.71 -5.18 1.67
N ASN A 23 4.57 -6.32 0.99
CA ASN A 23 5.58 -7.37 0.93
C ASN A 23 6.88 -6.84 0.29
N HIS A 24 6.77 -6.08 -0.80
CA HIS A 24 7.93 -5.45 -1.45
C HIS A 24 8.65 -4.43 -0.55
N MET A 25 7.92 -3.73 0.30
CA MET A 25 8.52 -2.81 1.29
C MET A 25 9.09 -3.52 2.53
N GLY A 26 8.88 -4.83 2.67
CA GLY A 26 9.32 -5.59 3.83
C GLY A 26 8.55 -5.28 5.11
N HIS A 27 7.34 -4.70 5.01
CA HIS A 27 6.52 -4.39 6.17
C HIS A 27 5.77 -5.64 6.66
N THR A 28 6.03 -6.04 7.90
CA THR A 28 5.36 -7.15 8.56
C THR A 28 4.20 -6.65 9.43
N TYR A 29 2.96 -6.73 8.91
CA TYR A 29 1.63 -6.66 9.58
C TYR A 29 1.47 -5.82 10.87
N SER A 30 2.22 -4.75 11.06
CA SER A 30 2.21 -3.97 12.29
C SER A 30 1.41 -2.69 12.09
N LEU A 31 0.12 -2.71 12.44
CA LEU A 31 -0.76 -1.53 12.54
C LEU A 31 -0.49 -0.50 11.43
N ILE A 32 -0.67 -0.91 10.18
CA ILE A 32 -0.43 -0.07 9.00
C ILE A 32 -1.73 0.38 8.37
N THR A 33 -1.80 1.66 7.99
CA THR A 33 -2.88 2.24 7.20
C THR A 33 -2.35 2.50 5.80
N VAL A 34 -3.08 2.00 4.79
CA VAL A 34 -2.75 2.19 3.38
C VAL A 34 -3.84 3.02 2.69
N THR A 35 -3.40 3.99 1.89
CA THR A 35 -4.28 4.70 0.95
C THR A 35 -3.80 4.51 -0.47
N VAL A 36 -4.71 4.30 -1.41
CA VAL A 36 -4.43 4.25 -2.86
C VAL A 36 -5.17 5.41 -3.53
N ASN A 37 -4.43 6.34 -4.14
CA ASN A 37 -4.96 7.56 -4.74
C ASN A 37 -5.91 8.31 -3.79
N ASP A 38 -5.43 8.60 -2.57
CA ASP A 38 -6.18 9.26 -1.48
C ASP A 38 -7.41 8.50 -0.95
N LYS A 39 -7.63 7.25 -1.38
CA LYS A 39 -8.70 6.40 -0.83
C LYS A 39 -8.13 5.40 0.17
N LEU A 40 -8.71 5.37 1.36
CA LEU A 40 -8.41 4.37 2.37
C LEU A 40 -8.77 2.98 1.83
N VAL A 41 -7.84 2.04 1.97
CA VAL A 41 -8.08 0.61 1.77
C VAL A 41 -8.13 -0.02 3.16
N GLU A 42 -9.17 -0.79 3.45
CA GLU A 42 -9.30 -1.50 4.73
C GLU A 42 -8.31 -2.68 4.77
N ASP A 43 -7.85 -3.08 5.95
CA ASP A 43 -6.83 -4.13 6.06
C ASP A 43 -7.33 -5.49 5.55
N GLU A 44 -8.63 -5.76 5.70
CA GLU A 44 -9.30 -6.95 5.17
C GLU A 44 -9.23 -7.03 3.63
N ASP A 45 -9.11 -5.87 2.96
CA ASP A 45 -9.04 -5.78 1.51
C ASP A 45 -7.61 -5.84 0.96
N TYR A 46 -6.57 -5.83 1.80
CA TYR A 46 -5.19 -5.71 1.28
C TYR A 46 -4.80 -6.83 0.31
N ASP A 47 -5.30 -8.05 0.52
CA ASP A 47 -5.04 -9.22 -0.34
C ASP A 47 -5.89 -9.22 -1.63
N SER A 48 -7.00 -8.48 -1.68
CA SER A 48 -7.93 -8.48 -2.81
C SER A 48 -7.99 -7.16 -3.59
N PHE A 49 -7.55 -6.06 -2.98
CA PHE A 49 -7.54 -4.75 -3.61
C PHE A 49 -6.40 -4.65 -4.63
N VAL A 50 -6.76 -4.69 -5.92
CA VAL A 50 -5.81 -4.51 -7.01
C VAL A 50 -5.41 -3.05 -7.14
N VAL A 51 -4.10 -2.79 -7.07
CA VAL A 51 -3.54 -1.45 -7.23
C VAL A 51 -3.57 -1.09 -8.71
N PRO A 52 -4.19 0.04 -9.09
CA PRO A 52 -4.19 0.47 -10.48
C PRO A 52 -2.78 0.87 -10.93
N ASP A 53 -2.59 0.76 -12.23
CA ASP A 53 -1.45 1.35 -12.93
C ASP A 53 -1.30 2.85 -12.57
N HIS A 54 -0.05 3.33 -12.51
CA HIS A 54 0.31 4.70 -12.14
C HIS A 54 -0.24 5.21 -10.79
N ALA A 55 -0.64 4.32 -9.89
CA ALA A 55 -1.18 4.70 -8.59
C ALA A 55 -0.16 5.36 -7.65
N PHE A 56 -0.69 6.23 -6.79
CA PHE A 56 -0.02 6.73 -5.60
C PHE A 56 -0.49 5.95 -4.38
N VAL A 57 0.44 5.25 -3.73
CA VAL A 57 0.18 4.50 -2.52
C VAL A 57 0.85 5.23 -1.36
N SER A 58 0.13 5.43 -0.26
CA SER A 58 0.72 5.93 0.97
C SER A 58 0.54 4.90 2.07
N VAL A 59 1.59 4.65 2.83
CA VAL A 59 1.64 3.64 3.89
C VAL A 59 2.17 4.30 5.15
N PHE A 60 1.37 4.27 6.21
CA PHE A 60 1.67 4.90 7.48
C PHE A 60 1.47 3.89 8.62
N HIS A 61 2.35 3.92 9.62
CA HIS A 61 2.08 3.22 10.88
C HIS A 61 1.08 4.03 11.71
N LEU A 62 0.03 3.36 12.19
CA LEU A 62 -0.81 3.90 13.24
C LEU A 62 0.02 3.98 14.52
N ALA A 63 0.48 5.19 14.84
CA ALA A 63 0.97 5.47 16.17
C ALA A 63 -0.23 5.46 17.13
N HIS A 64 -0.27 4.52 18.07
CA HIS A 64 -1.12 4.68 19.25
C HIS A 64 -0.60 5.91 20.01
N GLY A 65 -1.29 7.04 19.85
CA GLY A 65 -1.06 8.22 20.68
C GLY A 65 -1.45 7.91 22.12
N GLY A 66 -0.51 8.05 23.04
CA GLY A 66 -0.74 8.06 24.49
C GLY A 66 -0.95 9.48 25.00
#